data_AF-A0A2V8R3Y2-F1
#
_entry.id   AF-A0A2V8R3Y2-F1
#
_cell.length_a   1.000
_cell.length_b   1.000
_cell.length_c   1.000
_cell.angle_alpha   90.00
_cell.angle_beta   90.00
_cell.angle_gamma   90.00
#
_symmetry.space_group_name_H-M   'P 1'
#
loop_
_entity.id
_entity.type
_entity.pdbx_description
1 polymer ?
#
loop_
_entity_poly.entity_id
_entity_poly.type
_entity_poly.pdbx_seq_one_letter_code
_entity_poly.pdbx_strand_id
1 'polypeptide(L)'
;MFQPFFSYGQTIEASQSQNDLALQKISLISELQALEAKAGQLEKPLALASAKAEIADAVWTLDKDWAEKLLQEAYELSFPSKEVRAKYRQMPVGALVMWTAIDRARWAVRQRVMSIASRDAAFAEQLVQLGAKELGRFEENERFSELASSAAERGDKEGAARYIRQAFEAEPTQFMGTAILDLAAQDRAAADKVIVQYIEHLNSVPLSYRGGGEARVMLILNMLVHPSPIYGETRGRQIPPPGPAVMRAYLGYMLDLTAQDEQRRPGSIKSWRPVLLSLWPEFNKYAPELTERFKELEVLSRKPNEEASWPPPDVGEIYRKQNEERMKNLLESDDPDPEAIGVLIDRGKFDGARKLLDKLTDGPQKTDLLDKLNAKEALSLVKKGDILGAQLLAGRLTKATYILQAYPTIIEKCVSNKDKTCATNMAYQATRQLKQSDVTPPALPPGVPASVLATSREFDPVLSSLCKLAQLILPVNDSLADDVLNEMVTAANASDVDTGQGRTGFDAGIFKRIAQKDELRARQAALSFKDPLRQVVSLAAIYRWRAEELSMKAKAISLKPVTPAAIH
;
A
#
# COMPACT_ATOMS: atom_id res chain seq x y z
N MET A 1 -0.38 -47.83 57.55
CA MET A 1 -1.17 -46.58 57.46
C MET A 1 -0.42 -45.63 56.53
N PHE A 2 -0.63 -45.75 55.23
CA PHE A 2 -0.12 -44.83 54.21
C PHE A 2 -1.24 -44.72 53.17
N GLN A 3 -1.92 -43.58 53.12
CA GLN A 3 -2.89 -43.28 52.06
C GLN A 3 -2.11 -42.87 50.79
N PRO A 4 -2.49 -43.35 49.60
CA PRO A 4 -1.99 -42.78 48.36
C PRO A 4 -2.75 -41.47 48.09
N PHE A 5 -2.02 -40.36 48.02
CA PHE A 5 -2.52 -39.13 47.41
C PHE A 5 -2.72 -39.38 45.91
N PHE A 6 -3.97 -39.59 45.51
CA PHE A 6 -4.33 -39.75 44.10
C PHE A 6 -4.05 -38.47 43.29
N SER A 7 -3.59 -38.67 42.05
CA SER A 7 -3.33 -37.68 40.99
C SER A 7 -4.58 -36.89 40.51
N TYR A 8 -5.61 -36.70 41.32
CA TYR A 8 -6.83 -35.97 40.95
C TYR A 8 -6.61 -34.47 40.71
N GLY A 9 -5.58 -33.87 41.30
CA GLY A 9 -5.31 -32.42 41.20
C GLY A 9 -5.02 -31.94 39.78
N GLN A 10 -4.20 -32.67 39.01
CA GLN A 10 -3.81 -32.24 37.65
C GLN A 10 -4.94 -32.37 36.63
N THR A 11 -5.80 -33.39 36.75
CA THR A 11 -6.97 -33.57 35.87
C THR A 11 -8.10 -32.60 36.18
N ILE A 12 -8.32 -32.26 37.45
CA ILE A 12 -9.34 -31.29 37.86
C ILE A 12 -8.91 -29.87 37.44
N GLU A 13 -7.65 -29.48 37.67
CA GLU A 13 -7.12 -28.18 37.24
C GLU A 13 -7.15 -28.01 35.72
N ALA A 14 -6.80 -29.06 34.95
CA ALA A 14 -6.90 -29.01 33.48
C ALA A 14 -8.37 -28.84 33.01
N SER A 15 -9.31 -29.57 33.62
CA SER A 15 -10.74 -29.46 33.29
C SER A 15 -11.36 -28.10 33.69
N GLN A 16 -10.97 -27.54 34.83
CA GLN A 16 -11.39 -26.21 35.27
C GLN A 16 -10.83 -25.12 34.35
N SER A 17 -9.55 -25.22 33.97
CA SER A 17 -8.92 -24.25 33.05
C SER A 17 -9.56 -24.27 31.65
N GLN A 18 -10.04 -25.42 31.17
CA GLN A 18 -10.77 -25.54 29.91
C GLN A 18 -12.18 -24.95 30.01
N ASN A 19 -12.88 -25.18 31.11
CA ASN A 19 -14.22 -24.61 31.36
C ASN A 19 -14.17 -23.07 31.49
N ASP A 20 -13.19 -22.53 32.21
CA ASP A 20 -13.01 -21.08 32.35
C ASP A 20 -12.69 -20.42 31.00
N LEU A 21 -11.88 -21.07 30.16
CA LEU A 21 -11.58 -20.60 28.82
C LEU A 21 -12.82 -20.62 27.92
N ALA A 22 -13.65 -21.66 28.01
CA ALA A 22 -14.89 -21.76 27.28
C ALA A 22 -15.87 -20.64 27.67
N LEU A 23 -16.00 -20.35 28.97
CA LEU A 23 -16.82 -19.24 29.47
C LEU A 23 -16.32 -17.88 28.97
N GLN A 24 -15.00 -17.65 28.98
CA GLN A 24 -14.41 -16.41 28.46
C GLN A 24 -14.65 -16.24 26.96
N LYS A 25 -14.57 -17.33 26.16
CA LYS A 25 -14.91 -17.30 24.73
C LYS A 25 -16.38 -16.96 24.51
N ILE A 26 -17.30 -17.59 25.26
CA ILE A 26 -18.74 -17.31 25.16
C ILE A 26 -19.03 -15.85 25.51
N SER A 27 -18.43 -15.34 26.59
CA SER A 27 -18.57 -13.93 26.99
C SER A 27 -18.08 -12.98 25.88
N LEU A 28 -16.93 -13.27 25.28
CA LEU A 28 -16.38 -12.43 24.21
C LEU A 28 -17.23 -12.48 22.93
N ILE A 29 -17.77 -13.65 22.56
CA ILE A 29 -18.73 -13.77 21.45
C ILE A 29 -19.97 -12.91 21.73
N SER A 30 -20.50 -12.93 22.96
CA SER A 30 -21.64 -12.10 23.34
C SER A 30 -21.32 -10.59 23.27
N GLU A 31 -20.13 -10.16 23.73
CA GLU A 31 -19.66 -8.77 23.57
C GLU A 31 -19.56 -8.37 22.08
N LEU A 32 -19.08 -9.27 21.22
CA LEU A 32 -18.98 -9.04 19.77
C LEU A 32 -20.35 -9.00 19.10
N GLN A 33 -21.31 -9.82 19.53
CA GLN A 33 -22.70 -9.78 19.04
C GLN A 33 -23.39 -8.46 19.42
N ALA A 34 -23.17 -7.97 20.65
CA ALA A 34 -23.66 -6.66 21.06
C ALA A 34 -23.02 -5.53 20.24
N LEU A 35 -21.73 -5.67 19.89
CA LEU A 35 -21.03 -4.73 19.03
C LEU A 35 -21.56 -4.75 17.58
N GLU A 36 -21.91 -5.93 17.06
CA GLU A 36 -22.54 -6.08 15.74
C GLU A 36 -23.95 -5.47 15.71
N ALA A 37 -24.76 -5.70 16.75
CA ALA A 37 -26.07 -5.06 16.89
C ALA A 37 -25.96 -3.53 16.92
N LYS A 38 -24.93 -2.99 17.60
CA LYS A 38 -24.63 -1.56 17.59
C LYS A 38 -24.18 -1.08 16.21
N ALA A 39 -23.33 -1.85 15.52
CA ALA A 39 -22.92 -1.55 14.15
C ALA A 39 -24.13 -1.49 13.20
N GLY A 40 -25.15 -2.32 13.42
CA GLY A 40 -26.42 -2.30 12.67
C GLY A 40 -27.19 -0.98 12.71
N GLN A 41 -26.84 -0.07 13.62
CA GLN A 41 -27.40 1.29 13.69
C GLN A 41 -26.69 2.28 12.73
N LEU A 42 -25.61 1.87 12.06
CA LEU A 42 -24.92 2.68 11.06
C LEU A 42 -25.73 2.75 9.77
N GLU A 43 -26.29 3.92 9.46
CA GLU A 43 -27.17 4.12 8.29
C GLU A 43 -26.45 3.98 6.94
N LYS A 44 -25.13 4.25 6.89
CA LYS A 44 -24.38 4.27 5.64
C LYS A 44 -23.79 2.87 5.35
N PRO A 45 -24.03 2.29 4.14
CA PRO A 45 -23.58 0.94 3.82
C PRO A 45 -22.07 0.70 3.99
N LEU A 46 -21.23 1.68 3.63
CA LEU A 46 -19.77 1.53 3.75
C LEU A 46 -19.27 1.62 5.18
N ALA A 47 -19.92 2.41 6.03
CA ALA A 47 -19.67 2.42 7.46
C ALA A 47 -20.00 1.06 8.07
N LEU A 48 -21.20 0.54 7.77
CA LEU A 48 -21.62 -0.79 8.23
C LEU A 48 -20.69 -1.90 7.74
N ALA A 49 -20.30 -1.88 6.46
CA ALA A 49 -19.38 -2.85 5.88
C ALA A 49 -18.01 -2.84 6.58
N SER A 50 -17.47 -1.64 6.85
CA SER A 50 -16.19 -1.49 7.55
C SER A 50 -16.28 -2.04 8.98
N ALA A 51 -17.35 -1.71 9.69
CA ALA A 51 -17.61 -2.25 11.03
C ALA A 51 -17.72 -3.78 11.03
N LYS A 52 -18.49 -4.35 10.09
CA LYS A 52 -18.63 -5.81 9.93
C LYS A 52 -17.29 -6.49 9.63
N ALA A 53 -16.46 -5.91 8.77
CA ALA A 53 -15.13 -6.45 8.47
C ALA A 53 -14.23 -6.50 9.72
N GLU A 54 -14.20 -5.44 10.53
CA GLU A 54 -13.38 -5.42 11.76
C GLU A 54 -13.92 -6.35 12.85
N ILE A 55 -15.25 -6.45 12.99
CA ILE A 55 -15.87 -7.44 13.90
C ILE A 55 -15.55 -8.86 13.43
N ALA A 56 -15.64 -9.14 12.13
CA ALA A 56 -15.29 -10.44 11.57
C ALA A 56 -13.83 -10.82 11.84
N ASP A 57 -12.91 -9.85 11.75
CA ASP A 57 -11.51 -10.08 12.10
C ASP A 57 -11.34 -10.51 13.57
N ALA A 58 -12.09 -9.87 14.49
CA ALA A 58 -12.09 -10.22 15.91
C ALA A 58 -12.72 -11.60 16.19
N VAL A 59 -13.76 -11.95 15.44
CA VAL A 59 -14.51 -13.20 15.60
C VAL A 59 -13.79 -14.40 14.94
N TRP A 60 -12.89 -14.17 13.99
CA TRP A 60 -12.29 -15.20 13.12
C TRP A 60 -11.80 -16.47 13.83
N THR A 61 -11.20 -16.34 15.01
CA THR A 61 -10.66 -17.47 15.79
C THR A 61 -11.64 -18.04 16.82
N LEU A 62 -12.80 -17.42 16.99
CA LEU A 62 -13.85 -17.78 17.93
C LEU A 62 -14.99 -18.52 17.24
N ASP A 63 -15.44 -18.01 16.09
CA ASP A 63 -16.54 -18.54 15.28
C ASP A 63 -16.29 -18.24 13.79
N LYS A 64 -15.69 -19.20 13.09
CA LYS A 64 -15.26 -19.01 11.71
C LYS A 64 -16.44 -18.80 10.76
N ASP A 65 -17.51 -19.55 10.93
CA ASP A 65 -18.69 -19.48 10.06
C ASP A 65 -19.38 -18.11 10.20
N TRP A 66 -19.47 -17.59 11.43
CA TRP A 66 -19.99 -16.24 11.64
C TRP A 66 -19.07 -15.16 11.06
N ALA A 67 -17.75 -15.30 11.20
CA ALA A 67 -16.80 -14.37 10.59
C ALA A 67 -16.89 -14.35 9.06
N GLU A 68 -16.98 -15.51 8.41
CA GLU A 68 -17.17 -15.64 6.96
C GLU A 68 -18.47 -14.96 6.51
N LYS A 69 -19.57 -15.20 7.23
CA LYS A 69 -20.85 -14.54 6.95
C LYS A 69 -20.73 -13.01 7.03
N LEU A 70 -20.10 -12.48 8.08
CA LEU A 70 -19.90 -11.04 8.25
C LEU A 70 -19.01 -10.44 7.14
N LEU A 71 -17.97 -11.16 6.71
CA LEU A 71 -17.10 -10.72 5.61
C LEU A 71 -17.84 -10.71 4.28
N GLN A 72 -18.67 -11.73 4.00
CA GLN A 72 -19.49 -11.76 2.79
C GLN A 72 -20.48 -10.58 2.78
N GLU A 73 -21.18 -10.33 3.89
CA GLU A 73 -22.10 -9.18 4.03
C GLU A 73 -21.37 -7.85 3.83
N ALA A 74 -20.18 -7.68 4.43
CA ALA A 74 -19.35 -6.50 4.26
C ALA A 74 -18.92 -6.31 2.79
N TYR A 75 -18.55 -7.40 2.11
CA TYR A 75 -18.17 -7.38 0.70
C TYR A 75 -19.34 -6.92 -0.18
N GLU A 76 -20.53 -7.46 0.03
CA GLU A 76 -21.74 -7.10 -0.73
C GLU A 76 -22.18 -5.65 -0.49
N LEU A 77 -22.10 -5.17 0.76
CA LEU A 77 -22.40 -3.78 1.13
C LEU A 77 -21.44 -2.76 0.49
N SER A 78 -20.23 -3.20 0.12
CA SER A 78 -19.24 -2.36 -0.55
C SER A 78 -19.53 -2.12 -2.03
N PHE A 79 -20.42 -2.91 -2.64
CA PHE A 79 -20.71 -2.80 -4.06
C PHE A 79 -21.48 -1.51 -4.38
N PRO A 80 -21.22 -0.90 -5.55
CA PRO A 80 -21.96 0.29 -5.98
C PRO A 80 -23.42 -0.05 -6.34
N SER A 81 -24.19 0.92 -6.82
CA SER A 81 -25.57 0.69 -7.26
C SER A 81 -25.63 -0.31 -8.43
N LYS A 82 -26.79 -0.95 -8.64
CA LYS A 82 -26.97 -1.97 -9.68
C LYS A 82 -26.66 -1.45 -11.09
N GLU A 83 -26.94 -0.18 -11.36
CA GLU A 83 -26.65 0.48 -12.64
C GLU A 83 -25.15 0.61 -12.87
N VAL A 84 -24.38 0.95 -11.82
CA VAL A 84 -22.92 1.05 -11.90
C VAL A 84 -22.30 -0.35 -12.03
N ARG A 85 -22.80 -1.34 -11.30
CA ARG A 85 -22.39 -2.75 -11.45
C ARG A 85 -22.54 -3.24 -12.89
N ALA A 86 -23.70 -2.96 -13.51
CA ALA A 86 -23.95 -3.31 -14.90
C ALA A 86 -22.92 -2.68 -15.85
N LYS A 87 -22.54 -1.41 -15.63
CA LYS A 87 -21.49 -0.74 -16.40
C LYS A 87 -20.13 -1.40 -16.22
N TYR A 88 -19.73 -1.73 -14.99
CA TYR A 88 -18.44 -2.40 -14.75
C TYR A 88 -18.37 -3.79 -15.40
N ARG A 89 -19.44 -4.58 -15.35
CA ARG A 89 -19.49 -5.89 -16.03
C ARG A 89 -19.35 -5.82 -17.54
N GLN A 90 -19.75 -4.71 -18.14
CA GLN A 90 -19.66 -4.46 -19.58
C GLN A 90 -18.37 -3.75 -20.00
N MET A 91 -17.47 -3.43 -19.07
CA MET A 91 -16.21 -2.79 -19.41
C MET A 91 -15.37 -3.71 -20.32
N PRO A 92 -14.92 -3.21 -21.48
CA PRO A 92 -14.01 -3.96 -22.33
C PRO A 92 -12.62 -4.04 -21.70
N VAL A 93 -11.86 -5.05 -22.12
CA VAL A 93 -10.42 -5.16 -21.80
C VAL A 93 -9.70 -3.89 -22.23
N GLY A 94 -8.84 -3.35 -21.38
CA GLY A 94 -8.14 -2.08 -21.67
C GLY A 94 -8.91 -0.81 -21.33
N ALA A 95 -10.14 -0.89 -20.80
CA ALA A 95 -10.89 0.30 -20.41
C ALA A 95 -10.20 1.08 -19.29
N LEU A 96 -10.14 2.41 -19.43
CA LEU A 96 -9.66 3.27 -18.35
C LEU A 96 -10.72 3.35 -17.25
N VAL A 97 -10.36 2.92 -16.04
CA VAL A 97 -11.18 3.12 -14.85
C VAL A 97 -10.70 4.40 -14.16
N MET A 98 -11.50 5.46 -14.22
CA MET A 98 -11.25 6.66 -13.41
C MET A 98 -11.93 6.51 -12.06
N TRP A 99 -11.14 6.50 -10.99
CA TRP A 99 -11.65 6.27 -9.66
C TRP A 99 -12.10 7.57 -9.01
N THR A 100 -13.36 7.61 -8.60
CA THR A 100 -13.87 8.68 -7.76
C THR A 100 -13.47 8.45 -6.29
N ALA A 101 -13.64 9.47 -5.44
CA ALA A 101 -13.41 9.34 -4.00
C ALA A 101 -14.26 8.23 -3.37
N ILE A 102 -15.50 8.03 -3.83
CA ILE A 102 -16.36 6.95 -3.34
C ILE A 102 -15.91 5.58 -3.84
N ASP A 103 -15.35 5.48 -5.05
CA ASP A 103 -14.82 4.21 -5.56
C ASP A 103 -13.59 3.78 -4.77
N ARG A 104 -12.71 4.73 -4.43
CA ARG A 104 -11.58 4.49 -3.50
C ARG A 104 -12.06 4.00 -2.13
N ALA A 105 -13.13 4.58 -1.59
CA ALA A 105 -13.70 4.14 -0.31
C ALA A 105 -14.20 2.69 -0.39
N ARG A 106 -15.00 2.36 -1.42
CA ARG A 106 -15.51 1.02 -1.65
C ARG A 106 -14.39 -0.01 -1.79
N TRP A 107 -13.37 0.33 -2.58
CA TRP A 107 -12.21 -0.54 -2.75
C TRP A 107 -11.43 -0.74 -1.46
N ALA A 108 -11.26 0.30 -0.63
CA ALA A 108 -10.56 0.16 0.66
C ALA A 108 -11.28 -0.81 1.60
N VAL A 109 -12.62 -0.78 1.62
CA VAL A 109 -13.42 -1.76 2.37
C VAL A 109 -13.22 -3.17 1.81
N ARG A 110 -13.27 -3.34 0.48
CA ARG A 110 -13.04 -4.66 -0.14
C ARG A 110 -11.64 -5.21 0.10
N GLN A 111 -10.62 -4.36 0.00
CA GLN A 111 -9.24 -4.68 0.35
C GLN A 111 -9.15 -5.19 1.79
N ARG A 112 -9.82 -4.50 2.73
CA ARG A 112 -9.83 -4.92 4.13
C ARG A 112 -10.51 -6.27 4.31
N VAL A 113 -11.67 -6.50 3.70
CA VAL A 113 -12.36 -7.80 3.71
C VAL A 113 -11.45 -8.91 3.17
N MET A 114 -10.82 -8.69 2.02
CA MET A 114 -9.93 -9.66 1.39
C MET A 114 -8.68 -9.94 2.23
N SER A 115 -8.13 -8.93 2.91
CA SER A 115 -6.99 -9.13 3.83
C SER A 115 -7.30 -10.14 4.92
N ILE A 116 -8.54 -10.15 5.44
CA ILE A 116 -8.99 -11.08 6.48
C ILE A 116 -9.33 -12.43 5.84
N ALA A 117 -10.11 -12.43 4.76
CA ALA A 117 -10.51 -13.63 4.03
C ALA A 117 -9.32 -14.44 3.53
N SER A 118 -8.20 -13.79 3.16
CA SER A 118 -6.97 -14.43 2.67
C SER A 118 -6.39 -15.48 3.61
N ARG A 119 -6.78 -15.49 4.90
CA ARG A 119 -6.42 -16.52 5.89
C ARG A 119 -6.99 -17.90 5.53
N ASP A 120 -8.04 -17.95 4.71
CA ASP A 120 -8.61 -19.15 4.10
C ASP A 120 -8.69 -18.95 2.58
N ALA A 121 -7.86 -19.69 1.85
CA ALA A 121 -7.76 -19.56 0.39
C ALA A 121 -9.09 -19.90 -0.32
N ALA A 122 -9.83 -20.89 0.17
CA ALA A 122 -11.08 -21.30 -0.47
C ALA A 122 -12.17 -20.23 -0.28
N PHE A 123 -12.29 -19.69 0.93
CA PHE A 123 -13.23 -18.60 1.19
C PHE A 123 -12.85 -17.32 0.44
N ALA A 124 -11.57 -16.96 0.39
CA ALA A 124 -11.11 -15.82 -0.39
C ALA A 124 -11.44 -15.95 -1.89
N GLU A 125 -11.24 -17.15 -2.47
CA GLU A 125 -11.60 -17.43 -3.86
C GLU A 125 -13.13 -17.33 -4.09
N GLN A 126 -13.97 -17.74 -3.13
CA GLN A 126 -15.42 -17.53 -3.21
C GLN A 126 -15.79 -16.05 -3.29
N LEU A 127 -15.13 -15.19 -2.50
CA LEU A 127 -15.34 -13.74 -2.57
C LEU A 127 -14.88 -13.15 -3.91
N VAL A 128 -13.76 -13.64 -4.48
CA VAL A 128 -13.33 -13.25 -5.82
C VAL A 128 -14.41 -13.58 -6.85
N GLN A 129 -14.97 -14.79 -6.81
CA GLN A 129 -16.03 -15.20 -7.74
C GLN A 129 -17.31 -14.36 -7.56
N LEU A 130 -17.68 -14.03 -6.33
CA LEU A 130 -18.79 -13.10 -6.05
C LEU A 130 -18.52 -11.71 -6.64
N GLY A 131 -17.31 -11.18 -6.44
CA GLY A 131 -16.87 -9.89 -6.99
C GLY A 131 -16.86 -9.89 -8.52
N ALA A 132 -16.33 -10.92 -9.15
CA ALA A 132 -16.31 -11.10 -10.60
C ALA A 132 -17.74 -11.14 -11.18
N LYS A 133 -18.67 -11.84 -10.51
CA LYS A 133 -20.09 -11.91 -10.91
C LYS A 133 -20.80 -10.56 -10.83
N GLU A 134 -20.50 -9.74 -9.83
CA GLU A 134 -21.19 -8.47 -9.58
C GLU A 134 -20.52 -7.27 -10.27
N LEU A 135 -19.19 -7.26 -10.37
CA LEU A 135 -18.38 -6.12 -10.83
C LEU A 135 -17.57 -6.42 -12.10
N GLY A 136 -17.45 -7.69 -12.49
CA GLY A 136 -16.76 -8.09 -13.72
C GLY A 136 -15.25 -8.28 -13.56
N ARG A 137 -14.60 -8.44 -14.72
CA ARG A 137 -13.19 -8.82 -14.88
C ARG A 137 -12.17 -7.90 -14.19
N PHE A 138 -12.47 -6.61 -14.08
CA PHE A 138 -11.59 -5.65 -13.40
C PHE A 138 -11.47 -5.97 -11.91
N GLU A 139 -12.59 -6.28 -11.25
CA GLU A 139 -12.59 -6.66 -9.84
C GLU A 139 -11.88 -8.00 -9.64
N GLU A 140 -12.10 -8.96 -10.54
CA GLU A 140 -11.43 -10.27 -10.50
C GLU A 140 -9.90 -10.12 -10.57
N ASN A 141 -9.39 -9.29 -11.49
CA ASN A 141 -7.97 -8.97 -11.61
C ASN A 141 -7.40 -8.32 -10.33
N GLU A 142 -8.10 -7.33 -9.78
CA GLU A 142 -7.70 -6.65 -8.55
C GLU A 142 -7.63 -7.65 -7.38
N ARG A 143 -8.67 -8.46 -7.18
CA ARG A 143 -8.71 -9.43 -6.07
C ARG A 143 -7.64 -10.51 -6.18
N PHE A 144 -7.41 -11.05 -7.37
CA PHE A 144 -6.33 -12.02 -7.56
C PHE A 144 -4.94 -11.38 -7.40
N SER A 145 -4.76 -10.11 -7.75
CA SER A 145 -3.50 -9.38 -7.50
C SER A 145 -3.22 -9.20 -5.99
N GLU A 146 -4.27 -8.95 -5.20
CA GLU A 146 -4.17 -8.89 -3.73
C GLU A 146 -3.82 -10.24 -3.11
N LEU A 147 -4.48 -11.32 -3.57
CA LEU A 147 -4.21 -12.69 -3.11
C LEU A 147 -2.81 -13.15 -3.50
N ALA A 148 -2.33 -12.77 -4.69
CA ALA A 148 -0.95 -13.02 -5.10
C ALA A 148 0.06 -12.36 -4.17
N SER A 149 -0.15 -11.08 -3.83
CA SER A 149 0.72 -10.34 -2.91
C SER A 149 0.70 -10.96 -1.52
N SER A 150 -0.48 -11.32 -1.01
CA SER A 150 -0.65 -11.98 0.29
C SER A 150 0.00 -13.37 0.35
N ALA A 151 -0.12 -14.15 -0.73
CA ALA A 151 0.54 -15.44 -0.85
C ALA A 151 2.07 -15.28 -0.86
N ALA A 152 2.59 -14.32 -1.63
CA ALA A 152 4.01 -14.00 -1.68
C ALA A 152 4.54 -13.55 -0.31
N GLU A 153 3.83 -12.70 0.42
CA GLU A 153 4.22 -12.27 1.78
C GLU A 153 4.33 -13.44 2.77
N ARG A 154 3.48 -14.47 2.61
CA ARG A 154 3.52 -15.70 3.41
C ARG A 154 4.53 -16.74 2.92
N GLY A 155 5.24 -16.48 1.83
CA GLY A 155 6.18 -17.42 1.22
C GLY A 155 5.51 -18.54 0.41
N ASP A 156 4.21 -18.44 0.13
CA ASP A 156 3.48 -19.35 -0.75
C ASP A 156 3.72 -18.95 -2.22
N LYS A 157 4.87 -19.39 -2.73
CA LYS A 157 5.32 -19.08 -4.10
C LYS A 157 4.41 -19.65 -5.17
N GLU A 158 3.88 -20.85 -4.95
CA GLU A 158 3.00 -21.54 -5.91
C GLU A 158 1.64 -20.86 -5.97
N GLY A 159 1.05 -20.55 -4.81
CA GLY A 159 -0.17 -19.75 -4.71
C GLY A 159 0.00 -18.36 -5.31
N ALA A 160 1.11 -17.68 -5.03
CA ALA A 160 1.42 -16.38 -5.64
C ALA A 160 1.47 -16.46 -7.16
N ALA A 161 2.23 -17.40 -7.72
CA ALA A 161 2.31 -17.60 -9.17
C ALA A 161 0.95 -17.96 -9.79
N ARG A 162 0.12 -18.75 -9.10
CA ARG A 162 -1.25 -19.10 -9.55
C ARG A 162 -2.13 -17.86 -9.62
N TYR A 163 -2.18 -17.08 -8.53
CA TYR A 163 -3.02 -15.89 -8.47
C TYR A 163 -2.55 -14.79 -9.43
N ILE A 164 -1.24 -14.66 -9.69
CA ILE A 164 -0.76 -13.74 -10.73
C ILE A 164 -1.32 -14.12 -12.10
N ARG A 165 -1.30 -15.41 -12.46
CA ARG A 165 -1.87 -15.87 -13.73
C ARG A 165 -3.35 -15.56 -13.83
N GLN A 166 -4.12 -15.91 -12.80
CA GLN A 166 -5.55 -15.64 -12.76
C GLN A 166 -5.85 -14.13 -12.86
N ALA A 167 -5.01 -13.29 -12.25
CA ALA A 167 -5.15 -11.84 -12.36
C ALA A 167 -4.97 -11.36 -13.80
N PHE A 168 -3.86 -11.68 -14.46
CA PHE A 168 -3.63 -11.19 -15.83
C PHE A 168 -4.52 -11.87 -16.87
N GLU A 169 -5.02 -13.09 -16.62
CA GLU A 169 -5.99 -13.76 -17.49
C GLU A 169 -7.36 -13.06 -17.45
N ALA A 170 -7.75 -12.50 -16.30
CA ALA A 170 -8.99 -11.74 -16.14
C ALA A 170 -8.92 -10.37 -16.84
N GLU A 171 -7.86 -9.59 -16.57
CA GLU A 171 -7.66 -8.26 -17.16
C GLU A 171 -6.15 -7.93 -17.28
N PRO A 172 -5.51 -8.26 -18.42
CA PRO A 172 -4.06 -8.14 -18.54
C PRO A 172 -3.57 -6.69 -18.60
N THR A 173 -4.41 -5.76 -19.02
CA THR A 173 -4.00 -4.36 -19.23
C THR A 173 -4.06 -3.48 -17.97
N GLN A 174 -4.63 -4.00 -16.88
CA GLN A 174 -4.78 -3.30 -15.60
C GLN A 174 -3.92 -3.92 -14.51
N PHE A 175 -3.30 -5.08 -14.78
CA PHE A 175 -2.46 -5.79 -13.83
C PHE A 175 -1.20 -5.00 -13.44
N MET A 176 -1.08 -4.59 -12.18
CA MET A 176 -0.01 -3.67 -11.72
C MET A 176 1.40 -4.30 -11.65
N GLY A 177 1.57 -5.61 -11.84
CA GLY A 177 2.90 -6.26 -11.87
C GLY A 177 3.64 -6.37 -10.55
N THR A 178 3.21 -5.69 -9.49
CA THR A 178 3.88 -5.65 -8.18
C THR A 178 4.01 -7.04 -7.54
N ALA A 179 2.99 -7.88 -7.66
CA ALA A 179 3.03 -9.26 -7.16
C ALA A 179 4.11 -10.12 -7.87
N ILE A 180 4.41 -9.85 -9.14
CA ILE A 180 5.53 -10.51 -9.84
C ILE A 180 6.86 -10.07 -9.24
N LEU A 181 7.01 -8.78 -8.89
CA LEU A 181 8.22 -8.29 -8.24
C LEU A 181 8.42 -8.92 -6.86
N ASP A 182 7.35 -9.11 -6.10
CA ASP A 182 7.38 -9.80 -4.80
C ASP A 182 7.78 -11.28 -4.94
N LEU A 183 7.28 -11.95 -5.97
CA LEU A 183 7.70 -13.30 -6.32
C LEU A 183 9.17 -13.30 -6.77
N ALA A 184 9.60 -12.34 -7.59
CA ALA A 184 10.98 -12.25 -8.09
C ALA A 184 12.02 -12.07 -6.97
N ALA A 185 11.66 -11.34 -5.91
CA ALA A 185 12.51 -11.17 -4.72
C ALA A 185 12.72 -12.49 -3.94
N GLN A 186 11.87 -13.50 -4.16
CA GLN A 186 11.90 -14.78 -3.43
C GLN A 186 12.25 -15.98 -4.32
N ASP A 187 11.89 -15.89 -5.61
CA ASP A 187 12.00 -16.92 -6.62
C ASP A 187 12.03 -16.30 -8.02
N ARG A 188 13.23 -15.90 -8.45
CA ARG A 188 13.44 -15.26 -9.75
C ARG A 188 13.01 -16.15 -10.92
N ALA A 189 13.23 -17.46 -10.85
CA ALA A 189 12.89 -18.39 -11.91
C ALA A 189 11.37 -18.56 -12.06
N ALA A 190 10.64 -18.67 -10.95
CA ALA A 190 9.18 -18.70 -10.98
C ALA A 190 8.60 -17.38 -11.52
N ALA A 191 9.14 -16.23 -11.09
CA ALA A 191 8.73 -14.94 -11.61
C ALA A 191 9.01 -14.80 -13.12
N ASP A 192 10.17 -15.24 -13.61
CA ASP A 192 10.51 -15.22 -15.03
C ASP A 192 9.52 -16.00 -15.88
N LYS A 193 9.13 -17.20 -15.43
CA LYS A 193 8.12 -18.01 -16.10
C LYS A 193 6.78 -17.27 -16.22
N VAL A 194 6.36 -16.60 -15.14
CA VAL A 194 5.11 -15.83 -15.09
C VAL A 194 5.19 -14.59 -15.98
N ILE A 195 6.33 -13.89 -16.06
CA ILE A 195 6.52 -12.74 -16.96
C ILE A 195 6.40 -13.17 -18.42
N VAL A 196 7.04 -14.28 -18.80
CA VAL A 196 6.94 -14.80 -20.18
C VAL A 196 5.48 -15.12 -20.51
N GLN A 197 4.76 -15.82 -19.62
CA GLN A 197 3.34 -16.12 -19.81
C GLN A 197 2.47 -14.87 -19.93
N TYR A 198 2.77 -13.82 -19.15
CA TYR A 198 2.07 -12.55 -19.25
C TYR A 198 2.30 -11.87 -20.60
N ILE A 199 3.54 -11.83 -21.09
CA ILE A 199 3.89 -11.29 -22.41
C ILE A 199 3.21 -12.09 -23.54
N GLU A 200 3.22 -13.42 -23.44
CA GLU A 200 2.52 -14.30 -24.39
C GLU A 200 1.00 -14.03 -24.40
N HIS A 201 0.40 -13.82 -23.24
CA HIS A 201 -1.02 -13.47 -23.15
C HIS A 201 -1.31 -12.10 -23.77
N LEU A 202 -0.46 -11.09 -23.52
CA LEU A 202 -0.59 -9.75 -24.10
C LEU A 202 -0.58 -9.76 -25.63
N ASN A 203 0.17 -10.66 -26.28
CA ASN A 203 0.17 -10.79 -27.75
C ASN A 203 -1.21 -11.12 -28.34
N SER A 204 -2.11 -11.69 -27.55
CA SER A 204 -3.48 -12.02 -27.97
C SER A 204 -4.49 -10.89 -27.71
N VAL A 205 -4.06 -9.80 -27.06
CA VAL A 205 -4.95 -8.74 -26.59
C VAL A 205 -4.84 -7.50 -27.49
N PRO A 206 -5.94 -7.05 -28.13
CA PRO A 206 -5.92 -5.83 -28.91
C PRO A 206 -5.78 -4.61 -27.97
N LEU A 207 -4.60 -4.01 -27.93
CA LEU A 207 -4.38 -2.79 -27.16
C LEU A 207 -5.09 -1.59 -27.79
N SER A 208 -5.86 -0.87 -26.98
CA SER A 208 -6.52 0.37 -27.40
C SER A 208 -5.67 1.60 -27.08
N TYR A 209 -5.27 2.34 -28.13
CA TYR A 209 -4.61 3.64 -28.00
C TYR A 209 -5.50 4.70 -27.35
N ARG A 210 -6.83 4.66 -27.55
CA ARG A 210 -7.76 5.64 -26.98
C ARG A 210 -8.03 5.43 -25.49
N GLY A 211 -7.75 4.23 -24.96
CA GLY A 211 -8.00 3.86 -23.57
C GLY A 211 -6.81 3.99 -22.63
N GLY A 212 -5.61 4.32 -23.13
CA GLY A 212 -4.39 4.40 -22.32
C GLY A 212 -3.83 3.04 -21.85
N GLY A 213 -4.45 1.92 -22.24
CA GLY A 213 -4.03 0.57 -21.85
C GLY A 213 -2.63 0.21 -22.34
N GLU A 214 -2.24 0.67 -23.52
CA GLU A 214 -0.90 0.44 -24.06
C GLU A 214 0.20 1.12 -23.24
N ALA A 215 0.03 2.40 -22.92
CA ALA A 215 0.98 3.13 -22.07
C ALA A 215 1.13 2.46 -20.70
N ARG A 216 0.04 1.92 -20.14
CA ARG A 216 0.09 1.16 -18.89
C ARG A 216 0.83 -0.16 -19.06
N VAL A 217 0.53 -0.95 -20.09
CA VAL A 217 1.23 -2.21 -20.36
C VAL A 217 2.73 -1.97 -20.55
N MET A 218 3.12 -0.92 -21.29
CA MET A 218 4.52 -0.53 -21.42
C MET A 218 5.17 -0.18 -20.07
N LEU A 219 4.48 0.60 -19.24
CA LEU A 219 4.96 0.93 -17.89
C LEU A 219 5.16 -0.32 -17.03
N ILE A 220 4.20 -1.25 -17.06
CA ILE A 220 4.26 -2.51 -16.31
C ILE A 220 5.44 -3.35 -16.80
N LEU A 221 5.56 -3.57 -18.12
CA LEU A 221 6.66 -4.36 -18.69
C LEU A 221 8.02 -3.73 -18.37
N ASN A 222 8.15 -2.41 -18.52
CA ASN A 222 9.37 -1.69 -18.15
C ASN A 222 9.73 -1.90 -16.67
N MET A 223 8.74 -1.82 -15.78
CA MET A 223 8.95 -2.08 -14.35
C MET A 223 9.39 -3.52 -14.06
N LEU A 224 8.88 -4.51 -14.80
CA LEU A 224 9.22 -5.92 -14.64
C LEU A 224 10.62 -6.26 -15.18
N VAL A 225 11.03 -5.62 -16.28
CA VAL A 225 12.34 -5.88 -16.91
C VAL A 225 13.47 -5.00 -16.37
N HIS A 226 13.13 -3.82 -15.85
CA HIS A 226 14.05 -2.86 -15.22
C HIS A 226 13.56 -2.51 -13.82
N PRO A 227 13.55 -3.47 -12.86
CA PRO A 227 13.06 -3.22 -11.51
C PRO A 227 13.90 -2.11 -10.85
N SER A 228 13.26 -0.98 -10.57
CA SER A 228 13.92 0.15 -9.92
C SER A 228 14.37 -0.23 -8.50
N PRO A 229 15.58 0.19 -8.06
CA PRO A 229 16.02 0.04 -6.68
C PRO A 229 15.00 0.59 -5.68
N ILE A 230 14.24 1.63 -6.03
CA ILE A 230 13.23 2.27 -5.17
C ILE A 230 12.12 1.29 -4.77
N TYR A 231 11.69 0.40 -5.67
CA TYR A 231 10.70 -0.65 -5.34
C TYR A 231 11.27 -1.68 -4.37
N GLY A 232 12.54 -2.03 -4.53
CA GLY A 232 13.23 -2.93 -3.60
C GLY A 232 13.52 -2.30 -2.23
N GLU A 233 13.93 -1.04 -2.21
CA GLU A 233 14.27 -0.28 -1.01
C GLU A 233 13.04 -0.03 -0.12
N THR A 234 11.88 0.28 -0.70
CA THR A 234 10.63 0.47 0.06
C THR A 234 10.13 -0.80 0.75
N ARG A 235 10.54 -1.97 0.27
CA ARG A 235 10.19 -3.28 0.86
C ARG A 235 11.37 -4.01 1.52
N GLY A 236 12.54 -3.36 1.59
CA GLY A 236 13.75 -3.92 2.19
C GLY A 236 14.30 -5.16 1.48
N ARG A 237 14.01 -5.36 0.18
CA ARG A 237 14.43 -6.54 -0.60
C ARG A 237 15.02 -6.12 -1.94
N GLN A 238 16.22 -6.59 -2.27
CA GLN A 238 16.78 -6.40 -3.60
C GLN A 238 16.06 -7.30 -4.61
N ILE A 239 15.55 -6.74 -5.70
CA ILE A 239 14.92 -7.50 -6.78
C ILE A 239 15.99 -7.81 -7.84
N PRO A 240 16.33 -9.09 -8.09
CA PRO A 240 17.31 -9.43 -9.11
C PRO A 240 16.77 -9.15 -10.52
N PRO A 241 17.64 -8.76 -11.47
CA PRO A 241 17.24 -8.52 -12.85
C PRO A 241 16.67 -9.79 -13.51
N PRO A 242 15.81 -9.65 -14.52
CA PRO A 242 15.21 -10.79 -15.21
C PRO A 242 16.25 -11.62 -15.98
N GLY A 243 15.94 -12.90 -16.19
CA GLY A 243 16.76 -13.77 -17.03
C GLY A 243 16.66 -13.45 -18.54
N PRO A 244 17.56 -14.04 -19.37
CA PRO A 244 17.60 -13.79 -20.81
C PRO A 244 16.29 -14.10 -21.55
N ALA A 245 15.56 -15.14 -21.12
CA ALA A 245 14.30 -15.53 -21.76
C ALA A 245 13.21 -14.45 -21.64
N VAL A 246 13.13 -13.78 -20.48
CA VAL A 246 12.22 -12.67 -20.25
C VAL A 246 12.61 -11.46 -21.10
N MET A 247 13.90 -11.10 -21.11
CA MET A 247 14.39 -9.99 -21.94
C MET A 247 14.09 -10.23 -23.41
N ARG A 248 14.33 -11.45 -23.91
CA ARG A 248 14.03 -11.86 -25.28
C ARG A 248 12.53 -11.74 -25.61
N ALA A 249 11.65 -12.22 -24.72
CA ALA A 249 10.21 -12.11 -24.89
C ALA A 249 9.74 -10.65 -24.92
N TYR A 250 10.25 -9.82 -24.01
CA TYR A 250 9.94 -8.38 -23.95
C TYR A 250 10.38 -7.65 -25.23
N LEU A 251 11.60 -7.90 -25.69
CA LEU A 251 12.13 -7.29 -26.91
C LEU A 251 11.34 -7.70 -28.15
N GLY A 252 10.98 -8.99 -28.28
CA GLY A 252 10.10 -9.48 -29.34
C GLY A 252 8.74 -8.78 -29.33
N TYR A 253 8.11 -8.71 -28.15
CA TYR A 253 6.85 -8.03 -27.95
C TYR A 253 6.90 -6.54 -28.35
N MET A 254 7.97 -5.82 -28.00
CA MET A 254 8.11 -4.42 -28.38
C MET A 254 8.23 -4.23 -29.90
N LEU A 255 8.91 -5.12 -30.63
CA LEU A 255 8.94 -5.08 -32.09
C LEU A 255 7.56 -5.39 -32.68
N ASP A 256 6.87 -6.42 -32.17
CA ASP A 256 5.53 -6.78 -32.60
C ASP A 256 4.55 -5.63 -32.41
N LEU A 257 4.57 -4.99 -31.23
CA LEU A 257 3.73 -3.85 -30.93
C LEU A 257 3.99 -2.68 -31.89
N THR A 258 5.26 -2.32 -32.07
CA THR A 258 5.66 -1.20 -32.95
C THR A 258 5.27 -1.49 -34.41
N ALA A 259 5.48 -2.71 -34.89
CA ALA A 259 5.11 -3.12 -36.25
C ALA A 259 3.59 -3.12 -36.46
N GLN A 260 2.83 -3.62 -35.48
CA GLN A 260 1.36 -3.61 -35.55
C GLN A 260 0.80 -2.18 -35.54
N ASP A 261 1.39 -1.26 -34.78
CA ASP A 261 0.97 0.14 -34.79
C ASP A 261 1.21 0.78 -36.16
N GLU A 262 2.38 0.56 -36.75
CA GLU A 262 2.70 1.06 -38.10
C GLU A 262 1.73 0.51 -39.15
N GLN A 263 1.37 -0.78 -39.06
CA GLN A 263 0.37 -1.39 -39.94
C GLN A 263 -1.03 -0.76 -39.78
N ARG A 264 -1.45 -0.46 -38.55
CA ARG A 264 -2.77 0.16 -38.26
C ARG A 264 -2.80 1.66 -38.56
N ARG A 265 -1.67 2.34 -38.37
CA ARG A 265 -1.49 3.79 -38.50
C ARG A 265 -0.14 4.07 -39.19
N PRO A 266 -0.11 4.07 -40.52
CA PRO A 266 1.12 4.35 -41.27
C PRO A 266 1.76 5.67 -40.86
N GLY A 267 3.06 5.65 -40.57
CA GLY A 267 3.86 6.76 -40.07
C GLY A 267 3.93 6.89 -38.54
N SER A 268 3.21 6.07 -37.78
CA SER A 268 3.24 6.06 -36.30
C SER A 268 4.62 5.65 -35.76
N ILE A 269 5.36 4.84 -36.51
CA ILE A 269 6.71 4.39 -36.13
C ILE A 269 7.71 5.53 -35.90
N LYS A 270 7.46 6.72 -36.46
CA LYS A 270 8.26 7.93 -36.19
C LYS A 270 8.16 8.38 -34.74
N SER A 271 6.99 8.26 -34.11
CA SER A 271 6.83 8.55 -32.67
C SER A 271 7.49 7.50 -31.78
N TRP A 272 7.65 6.27 -32.29
CA TRP A 272 8.30 5.18 -31.57
C TRP A 272 9.83 5.22 -31.64
N ARG A 273 10.41 6.00 -32.55
CA ARG A 273 11.87 6.06 -32.76
C ARG A 273 12.68 6.18 -31.46
N PRO A 274 12.37 7.10 -30.51
CA PRO A 274 13.16 7.20 -29.28
C PRO A 274 13.12 5.93 -28.43
N VAL A 275 11.95 5.29 -28.33
CA VAL A 275 11.77 4.02 -27.62
C VAL A 275 12.54 2.91 -28.32
N LEU A 276 12.36 2.76 -29.64
CA LEU A 276 13.04 1.75 -30.45
C LEU A 276 14.56 1.86 -30.28
N LEU A 277 15.13 3.05 -30.46
CA LEU A 277 16.57 3.28 -30.32
C LEU A 277 17.07 3.00 -28.89
N SER A 278 16.28 3.31 -27.86
CA SER A 278 16.66 3.03 -26.47
C SER A 278 16.79 1.54 -26.14
N LEU A 279 16.16 0.66 -26.93
CA LEU A 279 16.19 -0.80 -26.74
C LEU A 279 17.38 -1.47 -27.43
N TRP A 280 18.13 -0.75 -28.28
CA TRP A 280 19.22 -1.32 -29.07
C TRP A 280 20.29 -2.07 -28.24
N PRO A 281 20.78 -1.53 -27.11
CA PRO A 281 21.76 -2.23 -26.28
C PRO A 281 21.26 -3.61 -25.82
N GLU A 282 19.99 -3.69 -25.43
CA GLU A 282 19.34 -4.93 -24.98
C GLU A 282 19.08 -5.90 -26.14
N PHE A 283 18.66 -5.41 -27.32
CA PHE A 283 18.51 -6.24 -28.52
C PHE A 283 19.80 -6.96 -28.89
N ASN A 284 20.90 -6.21 -29.00
CA ASN A 284 22.19 -6.76 -29.38
C ASN A 284 22.69 -7.81 -28.37
N LYS A 285 22.31 -7.69 -27.10
CA LYS A 285 22.72 -8.61 -26.03
C LYS A 285 21.83 -9.84 -25.89
N TYR A 286 20.51 -9.68 -25.94
CA TYR A 286 19.56 -10.72 -25.53
C TYR A 286 18.73 -11.31 -26.67
N ALA A 287 18.65 -10.63 -27.83
CA ALA A 287 17.87 -11.08 -28.98
C ALA A 287 18.55 -10.73 -30.32
N PRO A 288 19.82 -11.15 -30.54
CA PRO A 288 20.56 -10.83 -31.75
C PRO A 288 19.87 -11.35 -33.03
N GLU A 289 19.07 -12.42 -32.92
CA GLU A 289 18.27 -12.95 -34.03
C GLU A 289 17.14 -12.02 -34.49
N LEU A 290 16.73 -11.03 -33.67
CA LEU A 290 15.73 -10.03 -34.01
C LEU A 290 16.32 -8.76 -34.65
N THR A 291 17.64 -8.69 -34.82
CA THR A 291 18.37 -7.50 -35.31
C THR A 291 17.88 -7.03 -36.67
N GLU A 292 17.62 -7.93 -37.61
CA GLU A 292 17.16 -7.52 -38.96
C GLU A 292 15.78 -6.90 -38.91
N ARG A 293 14.87 -7.47 -38.13
CA ARG A 293 13.54 -6.90 -37.91
C ARG A 293 13.59 -5.56 -37.20
N PHE A 294 14.51 -5.40 -36.25
CA PHE A 294 14.78 -4.10 -35.62
C PHE A 294 15.23 -3.08 -36.66
N LYS A 295 16.19 -3.43 -37.53
CA LYS A 295 16.70 -2.54 -38.59
C LYS A 295 15.60 -2.12 -39.55
N GLU A 296 14.73 -3.04 -39.96
CA GLU A 296 13.59 -2.73 -40.83
C GLU A 296 12.68 -1.65 -40.21
N LEU A 297 12.30 -1.82 -38.94
CA LEU A 297 11.50 -0.84 -38.21
C LEU A 297 12.24 0.49 -37.98
N GLU A 298 13.54 0.42 -37.69
CA GLU A 298 14.37 1.61 -37.49
C GLU A 298 14.45 2.44 -38.78
N VAL A 299 14.63 1.79 -39.93
CA VAL A 299 14.65 2.46 -41.24
C VAL A 299 13.33 3.19 -41.52
N LEU A 300 12.20 2.55 -41.22
CA LEU A 300 10.87 3.16 -41.38
C LEU A 300 10.64 4.35 -40.43
N SER A 301 11.30 4.37 -39.27
CA SER A 301 11.16 5.44 -38.27
C SER A 301 11.87 6.74 -38.62
N ARG A 302 12.75 6.75 -39.64
CA ARG A 302 13.60 7.87 -40.02
C ARG A 302 12.84 9.02 -40.67
N LYS A 303 13.43 10.22 -40.60
CA LYS A 303 13.02 11.35 -41.45
C LYS A 303 13.50 11.12 -42.90
N PRO A 304 12.83 11.73 -43.90
CA PRO A 304 13.33 11.71 -45.27
C PRO A 304 14.79 12.20 -45.33
N ASN A 305 15.66 11.45 -46.01
CA ASN A 305 17.09 11.72 -46.20
C ASN A 305 17.96 11.62 -44.92
N GLU A 306 17.49 11.01 -43.84
CA GLU A 306 18.29 10.76 -42.64
C GLU A 306 19.15 9.49 -42.80
N GLU A 307 20.48 9.66 -42.91
CA GLU A 307 21.44 8.57 -43.12
C GLU A 307 21.54 7.59 -41.94
N ALA A 308 21.82 6.33 -42.26
CA ALA A 308 21.95 5.27 -41.28
C ALA A 308 23.27 5.29 -40.52
N SER A 309 23.21 5.66 -39.24
CA SER A 309 24.29 5.45 -38.28
C SER A 309 24.07 4.13 -37.52
N TRP A 310 24.99 3.19 -37.68
CA TRP A 310 25.04 1.93 -36.94
C TRP A 310 26.36 1.80 -36.18
N PRO A 311 26.35 1.51 -34.85
CA PRO A 311 25.16 1.39 -34.00
C PRO A 311 24.40 2.73 -33.86
N PRO A 312 23.08 2.69 -33.57
CA PRO A 312 22.33 3.90 -33.28
C PRO A 312 22.88 4.59 -32.02
N PRO A 313 22.68 5.91 -31.88
CA PRO A 313 23.14 6.65 -30.71
C PRO A 313 22.46 6.13 -29.43
N ASP A 314 23.20 6.14 -28.32
CA ASP A 314 22.64 5.87 -26.99
C ASP A 314 21.71 7.03 -26.57
N VAL A 315 20.43 6.86 -26.86
CA VAL A 315 19.37 7.82 -26.53
C VAL A 315 19.28 8.04 -25.02
N GLY A 316 19.58 7.03 -24.20
CA GLY A 316 19.61 7.14 -22.74
C GLY A 316 20.72 8.09 -22.26
N GLU A 317 21.90 8.03 -22.87
CA GLU A 317 22.99 8.96 -22.60
C GLU A 317 22.68 10.39 -23.05
N ILE A 318 22.05 10.55 -24.22
CA ILE A 318 21.61 11.87 -24.72
C ILE A 318 20.62 12.53 -23.75
N TYR A 319 19.59 11.80 -23.33
CA TYR A 319 18.61 12.32 -22.36
C TYR A 319 19.25 12.65 -21.01
N ARG A 320 20.23 11.87 -20.57
CA ARG A 320 20.99 12.16 -19.34
C ARG A 320 21.72 13.49 -19.44
N LYS A 321 22.49 13.70 -20.50
CA LYS A 321 23.24 14.94 -20.76
C LYS A 321 22.31 16.15 -20.88
N GLN A 322 21.21 16.03 -21.62
CA GLN A 322 20.20 17.10 -21.74
C GLN A 322 19.57 17.43 -20.39
N ASN A 323 19.28 16.43 -19.56
CA ASN A 323 18.75 16.64 -18.21
C ASN A 323 19.78 17.33 -17.31
N GLU A 324 21.06 16.95 -17.39
CA GLU A 324 22.15 17.61 -16.64
C GLU A 324 22.29 19.09 -17.03
N GLU A 325 22.26 19.38 -18.33
CA GLU A 325 22.31 20.75 -18.85
C GLU A 325 21.08 21.56 -18.43
N ARG A 326 19.89 20.99 -18.53
CA ARG A 326 18.65 21.61 -18.02
C ARG A 326 18.76 21.92 -16.53
N MET A 327 19.30 21.01 -15.72
CA MET A 327 19.49 21.24 -14.29
C MET A 327 20.50 22.36 -14.01
N LYS A 328 21.59 22.42 -14.77
CA LYS A 328 22.58 23.49 -14.66
C LYS A 328 21.94 24.85 -14.96
N ASN A 329 21.22 24.95 -16.08
CA ASN A 329 20.54 26.19 -16.48
C ASN A 329 19.50 26.65 -15.44
N LEU A 330 18.80 25.72 -14.80
CA LEU A 330 17.84 26.04 -13.74
C LEU A 330 18.50 26.62 -12.49
N LEU A 331 19.67 26.10 -12.09
CA LEU A 331 20.42 26.62 -10.93
C LEU A 331 21.00 28.02 -11.18
N GLU A 332 21.18 28.39 -12.45
CA GLU A 332 21.69 29.69 -12.89
C GLU A 332 20.56 30.70 -13.18
N SER A 333 19.28 30.31 -13.09
CA SER A 333 18.13 31.20 -13.39
C SER A 333 17.96 32.32 -12.35
N ASP A 334 17.65 33.53 -12.83
CA ASP A 334 17.27 34.69 -12.01
C ASP A 334 15.76 34.80 -11.77
N ASP A 335 14.96 34.08 -12.55
CA ASP A 335 13.52 33.91 -12.34
C ASP A 335 13.25 32.41 -12.12
N PRO A 336 13.34 31.93 -10.86
CA PRO A 336 13.26 30.50 -10.59
C PRO A 336 11.81 30.01 -10.66
N ASP A 337 11.60 29.00 -11.48
CA ASP A 337 10.33 28.28 -11.56
C ASP A 337 10.11 27.44 -10.28
N PRO A 338 9.00 27.65 -9.54
CA PRO A 338 8.63 26.82 -8.38
C PRO A 338 8.59 25.31 -8.66
N GLU A 339 8.19 24.90 -9.87
CA GLU A 339 8.17 23.48 -10.26
C GLU A 339 9.59 22.91 -10.33
N ALA A 340 10.51 23.66 -10.95
CA ALA A 340 11.92 23.30 -11.01
C ALA A 340 12.57 23.19 -9.63
N ILE A 341 12.22 24.08 -8.70
CA ILE A 341 12.65 23.97 -7.29
C ILE A 341 12.13 22.67 -6.68
N GLY A 342 10.85 22.34 -6.90
CA GLY A 342 10.25 21.08 -6.46
C GLY A 342 11.02 19.85 -6.94
N VAL A 343 11.44 19.84 -8.21
CA VAL A 343 12.26 18.77 -8.81
C VAL A 343 13.64 18.69 -8.17
N LEU A 344 14.31 19.81 -7.89
CA LEU A 344 15.60 19.82 -7.19
C LEU A 344 15.49 19.22 -5.79
N ILE A 345 14.43 19.56 -5.05
CA ILE A 345 14.13 18.99 -3.73
C ILE A 345 13.96 17.47 -3.84
N ASP A 346 13.16 16.99 -4.79
CA ASP A 346 12.90 15.56 -4.95
C ASP A 346 14.16 14.78 -5.38
N ARG A 347 15.11 15.44 -6.06
CA ARG A 347 16.43 14.90 -6.43
C ARG A 347 17.50 15.05 -5.33
N GLY A 348 17.14 15.58 -4.16
CA GLY A 348 18.07 15.75 -3.04
C GLY A 348 19.12 16.86 -3.24
N LYS A 349 18.88 17.81 -4.15
CA LYS A 349 19.75 18.97 -4.40
C LYS A 349 19.35 20.15 -3.51
N PHE A 350 19.43 19.95 -2.19
CA PHE A 350 18.87 20.87 -1.19
C PHE A 350 19.50 22.27 -1.20
N ASP A 351 20.83 22.38 -1.30
CA ASP A 351 21.51 23.68 -1.32
C ASP A 351 21.10 24.53 -2.54
N GLY A 352 20.99 23.89 -3.70
CA GLY A 352 20.52 24.55 -4.93
C GLY A 352 19.07 24.98 -4.81
N ALA A 353 18.20 24.12 -4.29
CA ALA A 353 16.80 24.46 -4.04
C ALA A 353 16.64 25.62 -3.05
N ARG A 354 17.45 25.67 -1.98
CA ARG A 354 17.42 26.75 -0.98
C ARG A 354 17.80 28.09 -1.59
N LYS A 355 18.86 28.14 -2.40
CA LYS A 355 19.28 29.36 -3.12
C LYS A 355 18.19 29.89 -4.06
N LEU A 356 17.49 29.01 -4.77
CA LEU A 356 16.40 29.42 -5.66
C LEU A 356 15.14 29.82 -4.88
N LEU A 357 14.85 29.17 -3.75
CA LEU A 357 13.76 29.56 -2.86
C LEU A 357 13.93 30.97 -2.31
N ASP A 358 15.16 31.37 -1.97
CA ASP A 358 15.44 32.72 -1.46
C ASP A 358 15.11 33.82 -2.47
N LYS A 359 15.16 33.51 -3.78
CA LYS A 359 14.79 34.43 -4.87
C LYS A 359 13.27 34.50 -5.09
N LEU A 360 12.47 33.54 -4.61
CA LEU A 360 11.02 33.59 -4.73
C LEU A 360 10.39 34.65 -3.82
N THR A 361 9.33 35.29 -4.29
CA THR A 361 8.48 36.17 -3.49
C THR A 361 7.84 35.40 -2.34
N ASP A 362 7.73 36.05 -1.18
CA ASP A 362 7.08 35.46 -0.02
C ASP A 362 5.58 35.22 -0.28
N GLY A 363 5.12 34.03 0.07
CA GLY A 363 3.74 33.61 -0.14
C GLY A 363 3.53 32.11 0.09
N PRO A 364 2.29 31.61 -0.05
CA PRO A 364 1.94 30.22 0.25
C PRO A 364 2.78 29.18 -0.50
N GLN A 365 3.15 29.46 -1.76
CA GLN A 365 3.95 28.54 -2.58
C GLN A 365 5.39 28.42 -2.08
N LYS A 366 6.03 29.53 -1.70
CA LYS A 366 7.38 29.53 -1.10
C LYS A 366 7.36 28.80 0.24
N THR A 367 6.35 29.05 1.08
CA THR A 367 6.19 28.35 2.36
C THR A 367 6.02 26.85 2.18
N ASP A 368 5.18 26.41 1.23
CA ASP A 368 4.98 24.99 0.94
C ASP A 368 6.26 24.31 0.44
N LEU A 369 7.00 24.95 -0.48
CA LEU A 369 8.29 24.44 -0.96
C LEU A 369 9.36 24.42 0.13
N LEU A 370 9.36 25.39 1.05
CA LEU A 370 10.28 25.42 2.18
C LEU A 370 10.00 24.27 3.15
N ASP A 371 8.74 24.00 3.48
CA ASP A 371 8.38 22.83 4.29
C ASP A 371 8.71 21.52 3.57
N LYS A 372 8.45 21.42 2.26
CA LYS A 372 8.86 20.27 1.43
C LYS A 372 10.37 20.04 1.49
N LEU A 373 11.17 21.10 1.32
CA LEU A 373 12.62 21.06 1.38
C LEU A 373 13.08 20.58 2.75
N ASN A 374 12.63 21.22 3.83
CA ASN A 374 13.03 20.86 5.20
C ASN A 374 12.67 19.41 5.52
N ALA A 375 11.49 18.92 5.10
CA ALA A 375 11.09 17.53 5.33
C ALA A 375 11.96 16.54 4.56
N LYS A 376 12.20 16.77 3.25
CA LYS A 376 13.02 15.87 2.42
C LYS A 376 14.49 15.88 2.84
N GLU A 377 15.01 17.04 3.22
CA GLU A 377 16.37 17.18 3.75
C GLU A 377 16.51 16.49 5.11
N ALA A 378 15.54 16.66 6.02
CA ALA A 378 15.51 15.93 7.30
C ALA A 378 15.53 14.41 7.09
N LEU A 379 14.73 13.88 6.17
CA LEU A 379 14.72 12.45 5.82
C LEU A 379 16.07 11.97 5.25
N SER A 380 16.73 12.81 4.45
CA SER A 380 18.09 12.52 3.94
C SER A 380 19.13 12.49 5.06
N LEU A 381 19.05 13.41 6.01
CA LEU A 381 19.94 13.46 7.18
C LEU A 381 19.74 12.24 8.09
N VAL A 382 18.49 11.80 8.32
CA VAL A 382 18.19 10.56 9.04
C VAL A 382 18.88 9.35 8.40
N LYS A 383 18.82 9.24 7.07
CA LYS A 383 19.51 8.16 6.32
C LYS A 383 21.03 8.22 6.48
N LYS A 384 21.60 9.43 6.57
CA LYS A 384 23.03 9.66 6.81
C LYS A 384 23.45 9.49 8.28
N GLY A 385 22.48 9.30 9.19
CA GLY A 385 22.71 9.18 10.63
C GLY A 385 22.82 10.50 11.39
N ASP A 386 22.62 11.65 10.73
CA ASP A 386 22.59 12.96 11.37
C ASP A 386 21.19 13.24 11.92
N ILE A 387 20.94 12.74 13.13
CA ILE A 387 19.64 12.90 13.79
C ILE A 387 19.45 14.34 14.26
N LEU A 388 20.47 14.99 14.83
CA LEU A 388 20.34 16.35 15.35
C LEU A 388 20.02 17.35 14.22
N GLY A 389 20.68 17.24 13.07
CA GLY A 389 20.35 18.05 11.90
C GLY A 389 18.91 17.82 11.42
N ALA A 390 18.46 16.55 11.37
CA ALA A 390 17.09 16.22 11.00
C ALA A 390 16.05 16.80 11.98
N GLN A 391 16.34 16.79 13.29
CA GLN A 391 15.48 17.38 14.32
C GLN A 391 15.32 18.89 14.14
N LEU A 392 16.43 19.60 13.88
CA LEU A 392 16.42 21.04 13.66
C LEU A 392 15.55 21.44 12.46
N LEU A 393 15.62 20.68 11.36
CA LEU A 393 14.80 20.91 10.18
C LEU A 393 13.34 20.54 10.40
N ALA A 394 13.06 19.41 11.06
CA ALA A 394 11.69 19.01 11.42
C ALA A 394 11.01 20.02 12.35
N GLY A 395 11.76 20.63 13.26
CA GLY A 395 11.27 21.69 14.15
C GLY A 395 10.83 22.98 13.45
N ARG A 396 11.13 23.14 12.16
CA ARG A 396 10.71 24.29 11.34
C ARG A 396 9.45 24.03 10.51
N LEU A 397 8.96 22.79 10.49
CA LEU A 397 7.79 22.41 9.70
C LEU A 397 6.52 23.03 10.28
N THR A 398 5.65 23.52 9.39
CA THR A 398 4.39 24.16 9.76
C THR A 398 3.16 23.40 9.25
N LYS A 399 3.26 22.70 8.12
CA LYS A 399 2.17 21.90 7.54
C LYS A 399 2.13 20.47 8.09
N ALA A 400 0.93 20.02 8.43
CA ALA A 400 0.67 18.69 8.99
C ALA A 400 1.19 17.56 8.08
N THR A 401 1.03 17.69 6.76
CA THR A 401 1.45 16.68 5.77
C THR A 401 2.97 16.43 5.80
N TYR A 402 3.78 17.47 6.03
CA TYR A 402 5.23 17.31 6.09
C TYR A 402 5.70 16.85 7.48
N ILE A 403 5.00 17.26 8.54
CA ILE A 403 5.20 16.73 9.90
C ILE A 403 4.97 15.21 9.91
N LEU A 404 3.88 14.73 9.28
CA LEU A 404 3.57 13.31 9.10
C LEU A 404 4.69 12.53 8.40
N GLN A 405 5.40 13.16 7.45
CA GLN A 405 6.48 12.50 6.72
C GLN A 405 7.77 12.43 7.54
N ALA A 406 8.17 13.54 8.16
CA ALA A 406 9.47 13.68 8.80
C ALA A 406 9.54 13.02 10.18
N TYR A 407 8.61 13.36 11.09
CA TYR A 407 8.72 12.97 12.50
C TYR A 407 8.67 11.46 12.75
N PRO A 408 7.73 10.69 12.15
CA PRO A 408 7.70 9.24 12.31
C PRO A 408 9.04 8.58 11.95
N THR A 409 9.66 9.01 10.85
CA THR A 409 10.95 8.45 10.40
C THR A 409 12.09 8.79 11.36
N ILE A 410 12.12 10.01 11.90
CA ILE A 410 13.12 10.41 12.91
C ILE A 410 12.93 9.60 14.20
N ILE A 411 11.68 9.45 14.66
CA ILE A 411 11.35 8.69 15.87
C ILE A 411 11.72 7.22 15.68
N GLU A 412 11.33 6.60 14.56
CA GLU A 412 11.71 5.21 14.22
C GLU A 412 13.23 5.02 14.31
N LYS A 413 14.01 5.97 13.78
CA LYS A 413 15.47 5.92 13.88
C LYS A 413 15.96 6.04 15.32
N CYS A 414 15.39 6.93 16.13
CA CYS A 414 15.74 7.05 17.54
C CYS A 414 15.39 5.79 18.35
N VAL A 415 14.21 5.19 18.11
CA VAL A 415 13.84 3.89 18.70
C VAL A 415 14.84 2.80 18.30
N SER A 416 15.22 2.73 17.02
CA SER A 416 16.19 1.74 16.54
C SER A 416 17.58 1.92 17.17
N ASN A 417 17.98 3.16 17.45
CA ASN A 417 19.22 3.50 18.15
C ASN A 417 19.10 3.31 19.68
N LYS A 418 17.95 2.87 20.19
CA LYS A 418 17.63 2.76 21.62
C LYS A 418 17.74 4.10 22.39
N ASP A 419 17.65 5.23 21.68
CA ASP A 419 17.64 6.56 22.27
C ASP A 419 16.21 6.96 22.66
N LYS A 420 15.84 6.58 23.89
CA LYS A 420 14.51 6.84 24.45
C LYS A 420 14.25 8.34 24.62
N THR A 421 15.28 9.12 24.96
CA THR A 421 15.17 10.56 25.19
C THR A 421 14.88 11.28 23.87
N CYS A 422 15.62 10.95 22.81
CA CYS A 422 15.31 11.46 21.47
C CYS A 422 13.86 11.13 21.07
N ALA A 423 13.47 9.85 21.14
CA ALA A 423 12.15 9.42 20.69
C ALA A 423 11.01 10.15 21.44
N THR A 424 11.16 10.29 22.76
CA THR A 424 10.19 10.99 23.63
C THR A 424 10.12 12.48 23.30
N ASN A 425 11.26 13.17 23.18
CA ASN A 425 11.31 14.60 22.88
C ASN A 425 10.71 14.89 21.49
N MET A 426 11.01 14.06 20.50
CA MET A 426 10.47 14.20 19.16
C MET A 426 8.97 13.95 19.10
N ALA A 427 8.45 12.96 19.82
CA ALA A 427 7.01 12.73 19.91
C ALA A 427 6.28 13.90 20.59
N TYR A 428 6.84 14.46 21.66
CA TYR A 428 6.29 15.64 22.33
C TYR A 428 6.26 16.86 21.40
N GLN A 429 7.37 17.13 20.73
CA GLN A 429 7.49 18.26 19.79
C GLN A 429 6.51 18.11 18.61
N ALA A 430 6.44 16.92 18.01
CA ALA A 430 5.50 16.63 16.92
C ALA A 430 4.05 16.85 17.35
N THR A 431 3.67 16.31 18.50
CA THR A 431 2.30 16.44 19.03
C THR A 431 1.94 17.91 19.27
N ARG A 432 2.87 18.71 19.80
CA ARG A 432 2.66 20.14 19.99
C ARG A 432 2.51 20.89 18.66
N GLN A 433 3.35 20.60 17.67
CA GLN A 433 3.28 21.26 16.36
C GLN A 433 1.99 20.89 15.61
N LEU A 434 1.55 19.63 15.67
CA LEU A 434 0.32 19.17 15.02
C LEU A 434 -0.94 19.91 15.50
N LYS A 435 -1.00 20.29 16.77
CA LYS A 435 -2.13 21.09 17.31
C LYS A 435 -2.27 22.47 16.65
N GLN A 436 -1.20 22.99 16.06
CA GLN A 436 -1.13 24.34 15.48
C GLN A 436 -0.81 24.30 13.98
N SER A 437 -0.74 23.11 13.39
CA SER A 437 -0.25 22.94 12.02
C SER A 437 -1.29 23.35 10.98
N ASP A 438 -0.80 23.82 9.83
CA ASP A 438 -1.61 24.05 8.64
C ASP A 438 -2.01 22.70 8.01
N VAL A 439 -3.31 22.46 7.88
CA VAL A 439 -3.90 21.25 7.31
C VAL A 439 -4.25 21.38 5.83
N THR A 440 -3.98 22.54 5.22
CA THR A 440 -4.20 22.71 3.79
C THR A 440 -3.29 21.77 2.98
N PRO A 441 -3.83 21.12 1.93
CA PRO A 441 -3.03 20.24 1.09
C PRO A 441 -1.81 20.96 0.48
N PRO A 442 -0.73 20.22 0.13
CA PRO A 442 0.38 20.79 -0.61
C PRO A 442 -0.06 21.45 -1.91
N ALA A 443 0.66 22.49 -2.35
CA ALA A 443 0.33 23.17 -3.59
C ALA A 443 0.55 22.22 -4.78
N LEU A 444 -0.43 22.14 -5.66
CA LEU A 444 -0.30 21.36 -6.89
C LEU A 444 0.51 22.12 -7.95
N PRO A 445 1.33 21.41 -8.75
CA PRO A 445 1.91 22.00 -9.95
C PRO A 445 0.82 22.51 -10.91
N PRO A 446 1.09 23.58 -11.68
CA PRO A 446 0.17 24.06 -12.71
C PRO A 446 -0.24 22.93 -13.67
N GLY A 447 -1.54 22.82 -13.97
CA GLY A 447 -2.07 21.79 -14.87
C GLY A 447 -2.42 20.44 -14.21
N VAL A 448 -2.06 20.23 -12.93
CA VAL A 448 -2.54 19.06 -12.18
C VAL A 448 -3.91 19.36 -11.56
N PRO A 449 -4.96 18.58 -11.86
CA PRO A 449 -6.28 18.81 -11.28
C PRO A 449 -6.29 18.64 -9.76
N ALA A 450 -6.99 19.53 -9.05
CA ALA A 450 -7.21 19.42 -7.60
C ALA A 450 -7.84 18.09 -7.17
N SER A 451 -8.57 17.42 -8.07
CA SER A 451 -9.19 16.12 -7.85
C SER A 451 -8.20 14.96 -7.62
N VAL A 452 -6.90 15.18 -7.86
CA VAL A 452 -5.84 14.20 -7.59
C VAL A 452 -5.48 14.18 -6.09
N LEU A 453 -5.72 15.26 -5.35
CA LEU A 453 -5.45 15.32 -3.92
C LEU A 453 -6.65 14.81 -3.12
N ALA A 454 -6.35 14.08 -2.05
CA ALA A 454 -7.34 13.69 -1.07
C ALA A 454 -7.91 14.95 -0.40
N THR A 455 -9.24 15.03 -0.33
CA THR A 455 -9.94 16.08 0.40
C THR A 455 -9.87 15.84 1.92
N SER A 456 -10.21 16.84 2.75
CA SER A 456 -10.33 16.67 4.21
C SER A 456 -11.35 15.59 4.61
N ARG A 457 -12.31 15.29 3.73
CA ARG A 457 -13.27 14.18 3.89
C ARG A 457 -12.67 12.80 3.63
N GLU A 458 -11.55 12.73 2.92
CA GLU A 458 -10.84 11.48 2.61
C GLU A 458 -9.68 11.23 3.55
N PHE A 459 -8.97 12.30 3.96
CA PHE A 459 -7.72 12.20 4.70
C PHE A 459 -7.51 13.38 5.64
N ASP A 460 -7.08 13.09 6.86
CA ASP A 460 -6.69 14.08 7.87
C ASP A 460 -5.23 13.80 8.30
N PRO A 461 -4.27 14.66 7.91
CA PRO A 461 -2.86 14.46 8.22
C PRO A 461 -2.56 14.56 9.71
N VAL A 462 -3.34 15.32 10.49
CA VAL A 462 -3.13 15.45 11.94
C VAL A 462 -3.52 14.14 12.62
N LEU A 463 -4.70 13.64 12.30
CA LEU A 463 -5.20 12.38 12.84
C LEU A 463 -4.27 11.19 12.49
N SER A 464 -3.85 11.11 11.23
CA SER A 464 -2.91 10.09 10.77
C SER A 464 -1.55 10.18 11.48
N SER A 465 -1.05 11.41 11.69
CA SER A 465 0.21 11.63 12.40
C SER A 465 0.14 11.19 13.85
N LEU A 466 -0.88 11.63 14.59
CA LEU A 466 -1.04 11.27 16.01
C LEU A 466 -1.16 9.75 16.18
N CYS A 467 -1.91 9.07 15.30
CA CYS A 467 -2.00 7.61 15.30
C CYS A 467 -0.62 6.96 15.13
N LYS A 468 0.16 7.38 14.13
CA LYS A 468 1.50 6.83 13.86
C LYS A 468 2.48 7.14 15.00
N LEU A 469 2.42 8.35 15.58
CA LEU A 469 3.24 8.75 16.73
C LEU A 469 2.95 7.86 17.95
N ALA A 470 1.68 7.63 18.28
CA ALA A 470 1.29 6.74 19.38
C ALA A 470 1.83 5.32 19.16
N GLN A 471 1.74 4.78 17.94
CA GLN A 471 2.27 3.46 17.61
C GLN A 471 3.79 3.35 17.80
N LEU A 472 4.53 4.40 17.45
CA LEU A 472 5.99 4.43 17.51
C LEU A 472 6.53 4.63 18.91
N ILE A 473 5.82 5.39 19.75
CA ILE A 473 6.27 5.71 21.11
C ILE A 473 5.83 4.66 22.14
N LEU A 474 4.76 3.90 21.87
CA LEU A 474 4.27 2.82 22.74
C LEU A 474 5.33 1.81 23.23
N PRO A 475 6.32 1.36 22.44
CA PRO A 475 7.38 0.47 22.95
C PRO A 475 8.43 1.18 23.82
N VAL A 476 8.42 2.52 23.87
CA VAL A 476 9.44 3.35 24.54
C VAL A 476 8.90 3.98 25.81
N ASN A 477 7.71 4.58 25.75
CA ASN A 477 7.08 5.32 26.83
C ASN A 477 5.55 5.20 26.74
N ASP A 478 4.99 4.37 27.63
CA ASP A 478 3.57 3.99 27.64
C ASP A 478 2.67 5.19 28.00
N SER A 479 3.07 5.97 29.00
CA SER A 479 2.32 7.17 29.42
C SER A 479 2.22 8.19 28.29
N LEU A 480 3.31 8.44 27.58
CA LEU A 480 3.30 9.38 26.45
C LEU A 480 2.47 8.81 25.28
N ALA A 481 2.52 7.50 25.02
CA ALA A 481 1.69 6.87 24.00
C ALA A 481 0.19 7.07 24.28
N ASP A 482 -0.21 6.95 25.54
CA ASP A 482 -1.58 7.19 25.99
C ASP A 482 -1.99 8.65 25.84
N ASP A 483 -1.11 9.60 26.16
CA ASP A 483 -1.38 11.03 25.97
C ASP A 483 -1.57 11.36 24.48
N VAL A 484 -0.72 10.81 23.61
CA VAL A 484 -0.85 10.96 22.16
C VAL A 484 -2.12 10.27 21.63
N LEU A 485 -2.51 9.12 22.19
CA LEU A 485 -3.78 8.47 21.85
C LEU A 485 -4.99 9.36 22.22
N ASN A 486 -4.99 9.97 23.41
CA ASN A 486 -6.07 10.87 23.82
C ASN A 486 -6.16 12.10 22.89
N GLU A 487 -5.01 12.63 22.48
CA GLU A 487 -4.98 13.70 21.48
C GLU A 487 -5.51 13.23 20.13
N MET A 488 -5.17 12.02 19.70
CA MET A 488 -5.70 11.40 18.48
C MET A 488 -7.23 11.25 18.53
N VAL A 489 -7.79 10.80 19.66
CA VAL A 489 -9.25 10.71 19.85
C VAL A 489 -9.91 12.09 19.80
N THR A 490 -9.28 13.10 20.41
CA THR A 490 -9.73 14.49 20.37
C THR A 490 -9.73 15.03 18.93
N ALA A 491 -8.64 14.83 18.20
CA ALA A 491 -8.52 15.22 16.80
C ALA A 491 -9.54 14.50 15.91
N ALA A 492 -9.74 13.20 16.11
CA ALA A 492 -10.76 12.45 15.38
C ALA A 492 -12.16 13.03 15.60
N ASN A 493 -12.52 13.34 16.85
CA ASN A 493 -13.81 13.92 17.19
C ASN A 493 -14.05 15.31 16.58
N ALA A 494 -12.99 16.00 16.13
CA ALA A 494 -13.04 17.28 15.42
C ALA A 494 -12.82 17.16 13.90
N SER A 495 -12.49 15.97 13.39
CA SER A 495 -12.07 15.73 12.01
C SER A 495 -13.27 15.66 11.05
N ASP A 496 -13.08 16.22 9.85
CA ASP A 496 -14.06 16.23 8.75
C ASP A 496 -14.08 14.93 7.91
N VAL A 497 -13.24 13.94 8.25
CA VAL A 497 -13.21 12.65 7.54
C VAL A 497 -14.60 12.01 7.52
N ASP A 498 -15.08 11.66 6.34
CA ASP A 498 -16.42 11.12 6.12
C ASP A 498 -16.47 9.64 6.54
N THR A 499 -16.83 9.41 7.80
CA THR A 499 -17.03 8.09 8.39
C THR A 499 -18.19 7.33 7.72
N GLY A 500 -19.13 8.04 7.09
CA GLY A 500 -20.19 7.45 6.27
C GLY A 500 -19.66 6.67 5.06
N GLN A 501 -18.44 6.98 4.60
CA GLN A 501 -17.75 6.22 3.56
C GLN A 501 -16.88 5.07 4.10
N GLY A 502 -17.03 4.70 5.37
CA GLY A 502 -16.26 3.61 5.98
C GLY A 502 -14.86 4.00 6.43
N ARG A 503 -14.53 5.31 6.41
CA ARG A 503 -13.20 5.80 6.80
C ARG A 503 -13.15 6.16 8.27
N THR A 504 -12.24 5.56 9.04
CA THR A 504 -11.96 6.00 10.41
C THR A 504 -11.01 7.20 10.46
N GLY A 505 -10.10 7.29 9.48
CA GLY A 505 -9.03 8.30 9.41
C GLY A 505 -7.77 7.93 10.21
N PHE A 506 -7.76 6.76 10.88
CA PHE A 506 -6.64 6.25 11.67
C PHE A 506 -6.58 4.72 11.61
N ASP A 507 -5.41 4.15 11.93
CA ASP A 507 -5.22 2.70 12.07
C ASP A 507 -5.70 2.23 13.45
N ALA A 508 -6.80 1.47 13.48
CA ALA A 508 -7.40 0.94 14.70
C ALA A 508 -6.51 -0.07 15.45
N GLY A 509 -5.47 -0.61 14.78
CA GLY A 509 -4.50 -1.50 15.39
C GLY A 509 -3.78 -0.89 16.60
N ILE A 510 -3.75 0.43 16.77
CA ILE A 510 -3.22 1.06 17.98
C ILE A 510 -4.00 0.66 19.24
N PHE A 511 -5.34 0.56 19.16
CA PHE A 511 -6.17 0.17 20.31
C PHE A 511 -5.90 -1.27 20.73
N LYS A 512 -5.67 -2.16 19.76
CA LYS A 512 -5.23 -3.53 20.00
C LYS A 512 -3.90 -3.57 20.76
N ARG A 513 -2.91 -2.76 20.35
CA ARG A 513 -1.58 -2.72 20.97
C ARG A 513 -1.59 -2.11 22.37
N ILE A 514 -2.42 -1.09 22.61
CA ILE A 514 -2.56 -0.49 23.93
C ILE A 514 -3.31 -1.44 24.86
N ALA A 515 -4.34 -2.15 24.38
CA ALA A 515 -5.07 -3.14 25.16
C ALA A 515 -4.19 -4.29 25.68
N GLN A 516 -3.13 -4.65 24.95
CA GLN A 516 -2.12 -5.62 25.42
C GLN A 516 -1.42 -5.20 26.72
N LYS A 517 -1.37 -3.90 27.00
CA LYS A 517 -0.73 -3.32 28.19
C LYS A 517 -1.75 -2.90 29.23
N ASP A 518 -2.77 -2.18 28.79
CA ASP A 518 -3.87 -1.69 29.63
C ASP A 518 -5.18 -1.70 28.81
N GLU A 519 -5.96 -2.75 29.01
CA GLU A 519 -7.25 -2.91 28.33
C GLU A 519 -8.27 -1.85 28.75
N LEU A 520 -8.30 -1.49 30.03
CA LEU A 520 -9.27 -0.53 30.55
C LEU A 520 -9.05 0.84 29.90
N ARG A 521 -7.79 1.25 29.78
CA ARG A 521 -7.40 2.50 29.13
C ARG A 521 -7.76 2.50 27.66
N ALA A 522 -7.45 1.43 26.92
CA ALA A 522 -7.83 1.31 25.52
C ALA A 522 -9.35 1.39 25.33
N ARG A 523 -10.13 0.73 26.19
CA ARG A 523 -11.60 0.80 26.16
C ARG A 523 -12.11 2.20 26.45
N GLN A 524 -11.57 2.90 27.44
CA GLN A 524 -11.97 4.28 27.76
C GLN A 524 -11.72 5.22 26.58
N ALA A 525 -10.55 5.12 25.94
CA ALA A 525 -10.24 5.90 24.76
C ALA A 525 -11.18 5.58 23.58
N ALA A 526 -11.44 4.29 23.32
CA ALA A 526 -12.38 3.86 22.28
C ALA A 526 -13.81 4.38 22.55
N LEU A 527 -14.26 4.33 23.81
CA LEU A 527 -15.58 4.80 24.20
C LEU A 527 -15.72 6.34 24.12
N SER A 528 -14.61 7.07 24.07
CA SER A 528 -14.59 8.53 23.99
C SER A 528 -14.78 9.07 22.55
N PHE A 529 -14.83 8.20 21.54
CA PHE A 529 -15.25 8.61 20.19
C PHE A 529 -16.73 8.99 20.17
N LYS A 530 -17.04 10.15 19.58
CA LYS A 530 -18.41 10.60 19.30
C LYS A 530 -19.01 9.90 18.07
N ASP A 531 -18.17 9.59 17.10
CA ASP A 531 -18.58 8.90 15.88
C ASP A 531 -18.77 7.38 16.15
N PRO A 532 -19.95 6.81 15.83
CA PRO A 532 -20.23 5.41 16.12
C PRO A 532 -19.33 4.42 15.36
N LEU A 533 -18.93 4.72 14.11
CA LEU A 533 -18.05 3.83 13.34
C LEU A 533 -16.67 3.74 14.00
N ARG A 534 -16.06 4.88 14.32
CA ARG A 534 -14.74 4.93 14.98
C ARG A 534 -14.76 4.19 16.32
N GLN A 535 -15.84 4.34 17.10
CA GLN A 535 -16.03 3.62 18.35
C GLN A 535 -16.11 2.10 18.13
N VAL A 536 -16.94 1.65 17.17
CA VAL A 536 -17.11 0.23 16.86
C VAL A 536 -15.81 -0.42 16.39
N VAL A 537 -15.13 0.21 15.43
CA VAL A 537 -13.86 -0.30 14.88
C VAL A 537 -12.77 -0.37 15.94
N SER A 538 -12.69 0.62 16.83
CA SER A 538 -11.69 0.63 17.91
C SER A 538 -11.97 -0.45 18.96
N LEU A 539 -13.24 -0.66 19.32
CA LEU A 539 -13.63 -1.76 20.23
C LEU A 539 -13.39 -3.14 19.59
N ALA A 540 -13.68 -3.29 18.29
CA ALA A 540 -13.41 -4.53 17.56
C ALA A 540 -11.90 -4.86 17.58
N ALA A 541 -11.02 -3.86 17.45
CA ALA A 541 -9.57 -4.06 17.55
C ALA A 541 -9.14 -4.55 18.95
N ILE A 542 -9.76 -4.04 20.03
CA ILE A 542 -9.52 -4.52 21.40
C ILE A 542 -10.00 -5.97 21.56
N TYR A 543 -11.20 -6.28 21.06
CA TYR A 543 -11.78 -7.63 21.15
C TYR A 543 -10.99 -8.64 20.32
N ARG A 544 -10.41 -8.21 19.19
CA ARG A 544 -9.48 -9.04 18.42
C ARG A 544 -8.25 -9.43 19.24
N TRP A 545 -7.68 -8.51 20.01
CA TRP A 545 -6.58 -8.88 20.92
C TRP A 545 -7.03 -9.95 21.93
N ARG A 546 -8.18 -9.76 22.58
CA ARG A 546 -8.72 -10.78 23.51
C ARG A 546 -8.91 -12.14 22.84
N ALA A 547 -9.47 -12.16 21.63
CA ALA A 547 -9.68 -13.39 20.86
C ALA A 547 -8.36 -14.12 20.56
N GLU A 548 -7.32 -13.37 20.17
CA GLU A 548 -5.99 -13.91 19.95
C GLU A 548 -5.36 -14.44 21.25
N GLU A 549 -5.52 -13.73 22.37
CA GLU A 549 -5.03 -14.17 23.69
C GLU A 549 -5.70 -15.49 24.13
N LEU A 550 -7.02 -15.58 24.00
CA LEU A 550 -7.77 -16.81 24.30
C LEU A 550 -7.37 -17.96 23.38
N SER A 551 -7.12 -17.69 22.09
CA SER A 551 -6.63 -18.70 21.14
C SER A 551 -5.24 -19.22 21.51
N MET A 552 -4.33 -18.35 21.93
CA MET A 552 -3.00 -18.74 22.43
C MET A 552 -3.09 -19.57 23.70
N LYS A 553 -3.92 -19.18 24.68
CA LYS A 553 -4.17 -19.95 25.90
C LYS A 553 -4.73 -21.34 25.58
N ALA A 554 -5.68 -21.43 24.63
CA ALA A 554 -6.23 -22.71 24.16
C ALA A 554 -5.13 -23.64 23.61
N LYS A 555 -4.26 -23.12 22.74
CA LYS A 555 -3.14 -23.88 22.15
C LYS A 555 -2.17 -24.36 23.23
N ALA A 556 -1.81 -23.49 24.18
CA ALA A 556 -0.92 -23.85 25.28
C ALA A 556 -1.48 -24.97 26.17
N ILE A 557 -2.79 -24.96 26.44
CA ILE A 557 -3.46 -26.04 27.18
C ILE A 557 -3.45 -27.34 26.38
N SER A 558 -3.69 -27.30 25.06
CA SER A 558 -3.71 -28.49 24.20
C SER A 558 -2.34 -29.17 24.03
N LEU A 559 -1.24 -28.43 24.23
CA LEU A 559 0.14 -28.92 24.07
C LEU A 559 0.74 -29.48 25.36
N LYS A 560 0.07 -29.38 26.51
CA LYS A 560 0.54 -30.01 27.75
C LYS A 560 0.39 -31.54 27.62
N PRO A 561 1.48 -32.33 27.70
CA PRO A 561 1.37 -33.78 27.65
C PRO A 561 0.56 -34.28 28.84
N VAL A 562 -0.51 -35.01 28.57
CA VAL A 562 -1.12 -35.90 29.56
C VAL A 562 -0.12 -37.03 29.77
N THR A 563 0.71 -36.94 30.81
CA THR A 563 1.52 -38.09 31.24
C THR A 563 0.56 -39.24 31.52
N PRO A 564 0.67 -40.38 30.81
CA PRO A 564 -0.11 -41.55 31.15
C PRO A 564 0.25 -41.93 32.58
N ALA A 565 -0.73 -42.01 33.46
CA ALA A 565 -0.54 -42.63 34.76
C ALA A 565 0.00 -44.05 34.51
N ALA A 566 1.23 -44.31 34.93
CA ALA A 566 1.78 -45.65 34.94
C ALA A 566 0.88 -46.50 35.84
N ILE A 567 0.14 -47.41 35.24
CA ILE A 567 -0.54 -48.49 35.96
C ILE A 567 0.55 -49.48 36.34
N HIS A 568 1.02 -49.41 37.59
CA HIS A 568 1.70 -50.52 38.28
C HIS A 568 1.39 -50.48 39.76
#